data_AF-A0A2M9KJJ3-F1
#
_entry.id   AF-A0A2M9KJJ3-F1
#
_cell.length_a   1.000
_cell.length_b   1.000
_cell.length_c   1.000
_cell.angle_alpha   90.00
_cell.angle_beta   90.00
_cell.angle_gamma   90.00
#
_symmetry.space_group_name_H-M   'P 1'
#
loop_
_entity.id
_entity.type
_entity.pdbx_description
1 polymer ?
#
loop_
_entity_poly.entity_id
_entity_poly.type
_entity_poly.pdbx_seq_one_letter_code
_entity_poly.pdbx_strand_id
1 'polypeptide(L)'
;MTDTAPETPAPTLRELAIEEAALDLLAARVADAKKDVRKRMQGALDAAAQRDGVDRVAATLPTGETVATISLRAGTTGPVVTDEAALAKWLRETYPAQDWTTTRLVREVRPWKLAELVAQMDAAQAAQIIDPDTGEVHDVPGVLIKPTRARTHTLLWKKTGKVESGKAAVGEAWRNGTLTGYMAALTAAPEEEQAA
;
A
#
# COMPACT_ATOMS: atom_id res chain seq x y z
N MET A 1 -42.11 -6.28 -34.47
CA MET A 1 -40.92 -5.40 -34.57
C MET A 1 -40.07 -5.69 -33.36
N THR A 2 -39.11 -6.60 -33.49
CA THR A 2 -38.16 -6.93 -32.44
C THR A 2 -37.06 -5.89 -32.45
N ASP A 3 -36.97 -5.15 -31.35
CA ASP A 3 -35.96 -4.14 -31.08
C ASP A 3 -34.68 -4.85 -30.62
N THR A 4 -33.62 -4.76 -31.42
CA THR A 4 -32.30 -5.31 -31.08
C THR A 4 -31.51 -4.21 -30.39
N ALA A 5 -31.35 -4.32 -29.07
CA ALA A 5 -30.43 -3.47 -28.31
C ALA A 5 -29.00 -3.66 -28.85
N PRO A 6 -28.23 -2.57 -29.07
CA PRO A 6 -26.85 -2.70 -29.54
C PRO A 6 -25.96 -3.27 -28.43
N GLU A 7 -25.49 -4.51 -28.65
CA GLU A 7 -24.42 -5.15 -27.89
C GLU A 7 -23.17 -4.26 -27.99
N THR A 8 -22.78 -3.63 -26.89
CA THR A 8 -21.58 -2.77 -26.85
C THR A 8 -20.35 -3.69 -26.98
N PRO A 9 -19.47 -3.49 -27.98
CA PRO A 9 -18.32 -4.37 -28.17
C PRO A 9 -17.41 -4.32 -26.93
N ALA A 10 -16.94 -5.50 -26.50
CA ALA A 10 -16.02 -5.61 -25.37
C ALA A 10 -14.77 -4.73 -25.59
N PRO A 11 -14.30 -3.99 -24.57
CA PRO A 11 -13.19 -3.07 -24.71
C PRO A 11 -11.91 -3.81 -25.09
N THR A 12 -11.15 -3.23 -26.01
CA THR A 12 -9.85 -3.74 -26.44
C THR A 12 -8.82 -3.61 -25.32
N LEU A 13 -7.76 -4.44 -25.36
CA LEU A 13 -6.65 -4.35 -24.40
C LEU A 13 -5.97 -2.97 -24.37
N ARG A 14 -5.98 -2.25 -25.50
CA ARG A 14 -5.45 -0.89 -25.57
C ARG A 14 -6.35 0.09 -24.82
N GLU A 15 -7.67 -0.05 -24.96
CA GLU A 15 -8.64 0.77 -24.24
C GLU A 15 -8.53 0.57 -22.73
N LEU A 16 -8.47 -0.69 -22.28
CA LEU A 16 -8.29 -1.00 -20.86
C LEU A 16 -6.96 -0.47 -20.30
N ALA A 17 -5.86 -0.53 -21.07
CA ALA A 17 -4.58 0.02 -20.62
C ALA A 17 -4.59 1.55 -20.51
N ILE A 18 -5.34 2.24 -21.38
CA ILE A 18 -5.51 3.69 -21.33
C ILE A 18 -6.39 4.08 -20.14
N GLU A 19 -7.49 3.35 -19.93
CA GLU A 19 -8.39 3.50 -18.79
C GLU A 19 -7.63 3.33 -17.46
N GLU A 20 -6.87 2.24 -17.32
CA GLU A 20 -6.07 1.95 -16.12
C GLU A 20 -5.04 3.05 -15.84
N ALA A 21 -4.27 3.46 -16.87
CA ALA A 21 -3.26 4.50 -16.72
C ALA A 21 -3.85 5.86 -16.31
N ALA A 22 -5.04 6.17 -16.82
CA ALA A 22 -5.70 7.42 -16.53
C ALA A 22 -6.37 7.40 -15.14
N LEU A 23 -6.92 6.25 -14.74
CA LEU A 23 -7.44 6.00 -13.40
C LEU A 23 -6.37 6.10 -12.31
N ASP A 24 -5.22 5.48 -12.53
CA ASP A 24 -4.08 5.56 -11.60
C ASP A 24 -3.63 7.02 -11.40
N LEU A 25 -3.52 7.78 -12.50
CA LEU A 25 -3.16 9.19 -12.44
C LEU A 25 -4.19 10.02 -11.67
N LEU A 26 -5.48 9.80 -11.92
CA LEU A 26 -6.56 10.51 -11.21
C LEU A 26 -6.60 10.15 -9.73
N ALA A 27 -6.46 8.87 -9.40
CA ALA A 27 -6.41 8.39 -8.02
C ALA A 27 -5.24 9.05 -7.26
N ALA A 28 -4.05 9.11 -7.87
CA ALA A 28 -2.90 9.77 -7.27
C ALA A 28 -3.16 11.28 -7.03
N ARG A 29 -3.71 11.99 -8.02
CA ARG A 29 -4.01 13.42 -7.91
C ARG A 29 -5.09 13.72 -6.85
N VAL A 30 -6.14 12.91 -6.80
CA VAL A 30 -7.22 13.02 -5.80
C VAL A 30 -6.67 12.71 -4.41
N ALA A 31 -5.79 11.72 -4.27
CA ALA A 31 -5.15 11.39 -3.01
C ALA A 31 -4.30 12.56 -2.49
N ASP A 32 -3.50 13.19 -3.35
CA ASP A 32 -2.69 14.37 -3.00
C ASP A 32 -3.58 15.55 -2.58
N ALA A 33 -4.60 15.88 -3.38
CA ALA A 33 -5.53 16.97 -3.08
C ALA A 33 -6.28 16.72 -1.76
N LYS A 34 -6.74 15.48 -1.52
CA LYS A 34 -7.39 15.07 -0.26
C LYS A 34 -6.45 15.22 0.93
N LYS A 35 -5.16 14.86 0.78
CA LYS A 35 -4.15 15.02 1.84
C LYS A 35 -3.95 16.48 2.22
N ASP A 36 -3.84 17.36 1.22
CA ASP A 36 -3.68 18.80 1.45
C ASP A 36 -4.91 19.45 2.09
N VAL A 37 -6.11 19.10 1.64
CA VAL A 37 -7.37 19.56 2.26
C VAL A 37 -7.47 19.07 3.69
N ARG A 38 -7.14 17.79 3.96
CA ARG A 38 -7.17 17.22 5.31
C ARG A 38 -6.22 17.95 6.25
N LYS A 39 -5.01 18.27 5.80
CA LYS A 39 -4.03 19.04 6.59
C LYS A 39 -4.55 20.44 6.94
N ARG A 40 -5.13 21.15 5.96
CA ARG A 40 -5.72 22.48 6.20
C ARG A 40 -6.93 22.41 7.13
N MET A 41 -7.80 21.43 6.95
CA MET A 41 -8.98 21.23 7.80
C MET A 41 -8.59 20.91 9.24
N GLN A 42 -7.56 20.07 9.45
CA GLN A 42 -7.02 19.79 10.78
C GLN A 42 -6.56 21.08 11.47
N GLY A 43 -5.70 21.87 10.81
CA GLY A 43 -5.22 23.12 11.40
C GLY A 43 -6.34 24.14 11.66
N ALA A 44 -7.37 24.19 10.81
CA ALA A 44 -8.54 25.03 11.02
C ALA A 44 -9.38 24.56 12.22
N LEU A 45 -9.59 23.25 12.39
CA LEU A 45 -10.29 22.68 13.54
C LEU A 45 -9.51 22.87 14.84
N ASP A 46 -8.19 22.67 14.83
CA ASP A 46 -7.35 22.92 16.01
C ASP A 46 -7.46 24.39 16.46
N ALA A 47 -7.38 25.33 15.50
CA ALA A 47 -7.52 26.76 15.78
C ALA A 47 -8.95 27.16 16.23
N ALA A 48 -9.99 26.51 15.70
CA ALA A 48 -11.38 26.74 16.12
C ALA A 48 -11.64 26.15 17.51
N ALA A 49 -11.12 24.97 17.81
CA ALA A 49 -11.21 24.34 19.12
C ALA A 49 -10.52 25.20 20.19
N GLN A 50 -9.35 25.77 19.88
CA GLN A 50 -8.62 26.63 20.81
C GLN A 50 -9.31 27.98 21.07
N ARG A 51 -9.90 28.60 20.04
CA ARG A 51 -10.52 29.93 20.17
C ARG A 51 -11.93 29.87 20.72
N ASP A 52 -12.75 28.96 20.19
CA ASP A 52 -14.20 28.98 20.33
C ASP A 52 -14.75 27.69 20.98
N GLY A 53 -13.89 26.71 21.28
CA GLY A 53 -14.30 25.39 21.80
C GLY A 53 -15.00 24.50 20.77
N VAL A 54 -15.01 24.90 19.50
CA VAL A 54 -15.69 24.16 18.42
C VAL A 54 -14.82 22.98 17.97
N ASP A 55 -15.34 21.78 18.13
CA ASP A 55 -14.65 20.53 17.81
C ASP A 55 -15.31 19.76 16.65
N ARG A 56 -16.44 20.23 16.08
CA ARG A 56 -17.12 19.59 14.94
C ARG A 56 -17.65 20.62 13.95
N VAL A 57 -17.65 20.24 12.66
CA VAL A 57 -18.20 21.04 11.55
C VAL A 57 -18.97 20.12 10.60
N ALA A 58 -20.18 20.53 10.22
CA ALA A 58 -20.98 19.85 9.20
C ALA A 58 -20.53 20.26 7.79
N ALA A 59 -20.24 19.29 6.93
CA ALA A 59 -20.06 19.49 5.51
C ALA A 59 -21.43 19.42 4.83
N THR A 60 -21.88 20.55 4.29
CA THR A 60 -23.20 20.70 3.68
C THR A 60 -23.02 21.01 2.20
N LEU A 61 -23.80 20.35 1.35
CA LEU A 61 -23.85 20.64 -0.09
C LEU A 61 -24.45 22.04 -0.32
N PRO A 62 -24.20 22.65 -1.49
CA PRO A 62 -24.84 23.92 -1.86
C PRO A 62 -26.38 23.84 -1.89
N THR A 63 -26.93 22.63 -2.04
CA THR A 63 -28.37 22.34 -1.97
C THR A 63 -28.94 22.39 -0.55
N GLY A 64 -28.09 22.53 0.47
CA GLY A 64 -28.48 22.59 1.89
C GLY A 64 -28.44 21.24 2.62
N GLU A 65 -28.17 20.14 1.93
CA GLU A 65 -28.09 18.80 2.53
C GLU A 65 -26.74 18.55 3.21
N THR A 66 -26.76 18.10 4.47
CA THR A 66 -25.54 17.71 5.19
C THR A 66 -25.07 16.32 4.76
N VAL A 67 -23.86 16.23 4.21
CA VAL A 67 -23.29 14.97 3.69
C VAL A 67 -22.26 14.34 4.61
N ALA A 68 -21.63 15.10 5.50
CA ALA A 68 -20.68 14.57 6.47
C ALA A 68 -20.55 15.48 7.68
N THR A 69 -20.05 14.93 8.78
CA THR A 69 -19.58 15.72 9.93
C THR A 69 -18.10 15.43 10.15
N ILE A 70 -17.30 16.48 10.20
CA ILE A 70 -15.86 16.39 10.49
C ILE A 70 -15.68 16.83 11.94
N SER A 71 -15.13 15.95 12.78
CA SER A 71 -14.90 16.23 14.19
C SER A 71 -13.47 15.94 14.62
N LEU A 72 -12.96 16.78 15.52
CA LEU A 72 -11.73 16.56 16.25
C LEU A 72 -11.94 15.38 17.20
N ARG A 73 -11.08 14.36 17.10
CA ARG A 73 -11.02 13.32 18.14
C ARG A 73 -9.99 13.73 19.18
N ALA A 74 -10.32 13.52 20.45
CA ALA A 74 -9.32 13.54 21.51
C ALA A 74 -8.22 12.54 21.14
N GLY A 75 -6.98 13.03 21.07
CA GLY A 75 -5.82 12.17 20.83
C GLY A 75 -5.75 11.08 21.92
N THR A 76 -5.42 9.85 21.52
CA THR A 76 -5.21 8.77 22.48
C THR A 76 -3.97 9.11 23.31
N THR A 77 -4.15 9.42 24.59
CA THR A 77 -3.04 9.58 25.53
C THR A 77 -2.73 8.22 26.12
N GLY A 78 -1.46 7.83 26.04
CA GLY A 78 -0.98 6.56 26.55
C GLY A 78 0.49 6.65 26.94
N PRO A 79 0.97 5.81 27.84
CA PRO A 79 2.39 5.75 28.17
C PRO A 79 3.18 5.37 26.92
N VAL A 80 4.14 6.20 26.53
CA VAL A 80 5.09 5.91 25.46
C VAL A 80 6.39 5.48 26.11
N VAL A 81 6.88 4.29 25.76
CA VAL A 81 8.21 3.84 26.16
C VAL A 81 9.22 4.66 25.37
N THR A 82 9.91 5.57 26.03
CA THR A 82 10.94 6.44 25.41
C THR A 82 12.32 5.78 25.39
N ASP A 83 12.57 4.84 26.30
CA ASP A 83 13.79 4.05 26.38
C ASP A 83 13.45 2.59 26.72
N GLU A 84 13.38 1.77 25.68
CA GLU A 84 13.04 0.36 25.79
C GLU A 84 14.15 -0.45 26.50
N ALA A 85 15.42 -0.05 26.33
CA ALA A 85 16.55 -0.77 26.91
C ALA A 85 16.63 -0.54 28.43
N ALA A 86 16.43 0.71 28.88
CA ALA A 86 16.36 1.05 30.29
C ALA A 86 15.15 0.39 30.96
N LEU A 87 13.97 0.41 30.32
CA LEU A 87 12.78 -0.26 30.82
C LEU A 87 12.99 -1.77 30.94
N ALA A 88 13.53 -2.41 29.91
CA ALA A 88 13.80 -3.85 29.92
C ALA A 88 14.85 -4.24 30.97
N LYS A 89 15.86 -3.40 31.20
CA LYS A 89 16.85 -3.62 32.26
C LYS A 89 16.20 -3.53 33.65
N TRP A 90 15.43 -2.47 33.88
CA TRP A 90 14.70 -2.29 35.15
C TRP A 90 13.72 -3.42 35.42
N LEU A 91 12.97 -3.89 34.41
CA LEU A 91 12.05 -5.02 34.54
C LEU A 91 12.77 -6.33 34.92
N ARG A 92 13.94 -6.60 34.31
CA ARG A 92 14.76 -7.77 34.63
C ARG A 92 15.32 -7.73 36.05
N GLU A 93 15.71 -6.55 36.52
CA GLU A 93 16.24 -6.35 37.88
C GLU A 93 15.13 -6.39 38.94
N THR A 94 13.97 -5.82 38.63
CA THR A 94 12.86 -5.68 39.59
C THR A 94 12.03 -6.96 39.69
N TYR A 95 11.92 -7.74 38.60
CA TYR A 95 11.07 -8.93 38.53
C TYR A 95 11.77 -10.14 37.88
N PRO A 96 12.87 -10.66 38.48
CA PRO A 96 13.70 -11.69 37.85
C PRO A 96 13.06 -13.09 37.77
N ALA A 97 12.01 -13.36 38.54
CA ALA A 97 11.37 -14.69 38.66
C ALA A 97 9.98 -14.77 38.01
N GLN A 98 9.58 -13.75 37.25
CA GLN A 98 8.29 -13.75 36.59
C GLN A 98 8.33 -14.53 35.27
N ASP A 99 7.24 -15.20 34.96
CA ASP A 99 7.03 -16.07 33.79
C ASP A 99 7.17 -15.32 32.45
N TRP A 100 6.95 -14.01 32.44
CA TRP A 100 7.16 -13.15 31.28
C TRP A 100 8.62 -12.70 31.07
N THR A 101 9.55 -13.08 31.95
CA THR A 101 11.00 -12.91 31.72
C THR A 101 11.62 -14.23 31.27
N THR A 102 12.19 -14.26 30.06
CA THR A 102 12.83 -15.48 29.52
C THR A 102 14.33 -15.27 29.32
N THR A 103 15.15 -16.09 29.99
CA THR A 103 16.58 -16.17 29.71
C THR A 103 16.83 -17.25 28.66
N ARG A 104 17.35 -16.87 27.48
CA ARG A 104 17.73 -17.82 26.42
C ARG A 104 19.21 -17.66 26.07
N LEU A 105 20.00 -18.74 26.17
CA LEU A 105 21.28 -18.82 25.47
C LEU A 105 21.00 -19.27 24.04
N VAL A 106 21.05 -18.33 23.09
CA VAL A 106 20.88 -18.64 21.66
C VAL A 106 22.26 -18.78 21.02
N ARG A 107 22.50 -19.91 20.35
CA ARG A 107 23.60 -20.06 19.40
C ARG A 107 23.04 -19.78 18.01
N GLU A 108 23.37 -18.60 17.48
CA GLU A 108 22.91 -18.17 16.16
C GLU A 108 23.98 -18.48 15.11
N VAL A 109 23.54 -19.01 13.97
CA VAL A 109 24.36 -19.07 12.75
C VAL A 109 24.49 -17.64 12.23
N ARG A 110 25.72 -17.19 11.97
CA ARG A 110 25.94 -15.83 11.49
C ARG A 110 25.28 -15.61 10.13
N PRO A 111 24.61 -14.46 9.89
CA PRO A 111 23.88 -14.21 8.64
C PRO A 111 24.72 -14.36 7.37
N TRP A 112 25.99 -13.96 7.40
CA TRP A 112 26.89 -14.10 6.26
C TRP A 112 27.12 -15.57 5.88
N LYS A 113 27.23 -16.46 6.89
CA LYS A 113 27.45 -17.88 6.63
C LYS A 113 26.20 -18.55 6.10
N LEU A 114 25.02 -18.15 6.60
CA LEU A 114 23.75 -18.60 6.05
C LEU A 114 23.58 -18.16 4.58
N ALA A 115 23.91 -16.91 4.26
CA ALA A 115 23.84 -16.38 2.90
C ALA A 115 24.80 -17.11 1.95
N GLU A 116 26.01 -17.43 2.41
CA GLU A 116 26.98 -18.22 1.66
C GLU A 116 26.45 -19.62 1.34
N LEU A 117 25.87 -20.32 2.32
CA LEU A 117 25.31 -21.66 2.13
C LEU A 117 24.08 -21.64 1.19
N VAL A 118 23.24 -20.62 1.29
CA VAL A 118 22.11 -20.43 0.37
C VAL A 118 22.59 -20.11 -1.04
N ALA A 119 23.63 -19.29 -1.21
CA ALA A 119 24.22 -19.00 -2.51
C ALA A 119 24.84 -20.25 -3.15
N GLN A 120 25.44 -21.13 -2.34
CA GLN A 120 25.97 -22.42 -2.80
C GLN A 120 24.86 -23.34 -3.30
N MET A 121 23.72 -23.42 -2.59
CA MET A 121 22.55 -24.20 -3.04
C MET A 121 21.90 -23.63 -4.30
N ASP A 122 21.84 -22.31 -4.41
CA ASP A 122 21.30 -21.63 -5.60
C ASP A 122 22.21 -21.85 -6.81
N ALA A 123 23.53 -21.77 -6.65
CA ALA A 123 24.48 -22.09 -7.71
C ALA A 123 24.42 -23.57 -8.15
N ALA A 124 24.19 -24.48 -7.21
CA ALA A 124 24.06 -25.91 -7.47
C ALA A 124 22.65 -26.32 -7.96
N GLN A 125 21.66 -25.43 -7.87
CA GLN A 125 20.23 -25.73 -8.09
C GLN A 125 19.77 -27.00 -7.35
N ALA A 126 20.35 -27.26 -6.19
CA ALA A 126 20.09 -28.44 -5.36
C ALA A 126 20.15 -28.06 -3.88
N ALA A 127 19.32 -28.72 -3.06
CA ALA A 127 19.29 -28.53 -1.60
C ALA A 127 20.44 -29.27 -0.90
N GLN A 128 21.65 -29.16 -1.45
CA GLN A 128 22.85 -29.88 -1.02
C GLN A 128 23.98 -28.89 -0.79
N ILE A 129 24.76 -29.14 0.26
CA ILE A 129 26.00 -28.40 0.56
C ILE A 129 27.15 -29.39 0.47
N ILE A 130 28.24 -28.95 -0.16
CA ILE A 130 29.50 -29.69 -0.17
C ILE A 130 30.35 -29.16 0.98
N ASP A 131 30.75 -30.03 1.91
CA ASP A 131 31.73 -29.68 2.92
C ASP A 131 33.11 -29.49 2.26
N PRO A 132 33.72 -28.29 2.34
CA PRO A 132 34.99 -28.01 1.68
C PRO A 132 36.18 -28.78 2.27
N ASP A 133 36.10 -29.24 3.51
CA ASP A 133 37.21 -29.89 4.20
C ASP A 133 37.19 -31.42 4.03
N THR A 134 35.99 -32.00 3.86
CA THR A 134 35.79 -33.46 3.74
C THR A 134 35.35 -33.90 2.34
N GLY A 135 34.86 -32.98 1.52
CA GLY A 135 34.32 -33.27 0.19
C GLY A 135 32.99 -34.03 0.21
N GLU A 136 32.41 -34.26 1.40
CA GLU A 136 31.14 -34.96 1.53
C GLU A 136 29.97 -34.04 1.16
N VAL A 137 29.00 -34.62 0.43
CA VAL A 137 27.76 -33.94 0.04
C VAL A 137 26.73 -34.20 1.12
N HIS A 138 26.27 -33.15 1.79
CA HIS A 138 25.21 -33.21 2.78
C HIS A 138 23.89 -32.70 2.19
N ASP A 139 22.85 -33.52 2.26
CA ASP A 139 21.47 -33.08 2.05
C ASP A 139 21.07 -32.16 3.22
N VAL A 140 20.57 -30.95 2.92
CA VAL A 140 20.19 -30.00 3.97
C VAL A 140 18.73 -30.15 4.34
N PRO A 141 18.41 -30.56 5.59
CA PRO A 141 17.03 -30.68 6.04
C PRO A 141 16.32 -29.32 5.99
N GLY A 142 15.12 -29.29 5.41
CA GLY A 142 14.23 -28.12 5.42
C GLY A 142 14.39 -27.13 4.26
N VAL A 143 15.23 -27.41 3.25
CA VAL A 143 15.37 -26.56 2.06
C VAL A 143 14.62 -27.16 0.87
N LEU A 144 13.72 -26.36 0.27
CA LEU A 144 13.00 -26.68 -0.95
C LEU A 144 13.22 -25.56 -1.97
N ILE A 145 13.71 -25.91 -3.17
CA ILE A 145 13.82 -24.95 -4.28
C ILE A 145 12.45 -24.84 -4.94
N LYS A 146 11.80 -23.70 -4.78
CA LYS A 146 10.53 -23.35 -5.42
C LYS A 146 10.64 -21.97 -6.09
N PRO A 147 9.84 -21.68 -7.13
CA PRO A 147 9.68 -20.33 -7.62
C PRO A 147 9.22 -19.42 -6.47
N THR A 148 10.06 -18.46 -6.08
CA THR A 148 9.86 -17.65 -4.86
C THR A 148 8.87 -16.50 -5.04
N ARG A 149 8.39 -16.24 -6.27
CA ARG A 149 7.45 -15.15 -6.58
C ARG A 149 6.45 -15.54 -7.67
N ALA A 150 5.20 -15.11 -7.50
CA ALA A 150 4.17 -15.17 -8.55
C ALA A 150 4.52 -14.21 -9.70
N ARG A 151 4.11 -14.55 -10.93
CA ARG A 151 4.31 -13.69 -12.10
C ARG A 151 3.39 -12.47 -12.00
N THR A 152 3.97 -11.30 -11.77
CA THR A 152 3.26 -10.00 -11.82
C THR A 152 3.57 -9.29 -13.13
N HIS A 153 2.67 -8.43 -13.59
CA HIS A 153 2.98 -7.46 -14.64
C HIS A 153 3.50 -6.15 -14.03
N THR A 154 4.10 -5.27 -14.84
CA THR A 154 4.61 -3.98 -14.38
C THR A 154 4.24 -2.90 -15.39
N LEU A 155 3.59 -1.85 -14.92
CA LEU A 155 3.34 -0.65 -15.70
C LEU A 155 4.60 0.23 -15.70
N LEU A 156 5.15 0.50 -16.88
CA LEU A 156 6.32 1.35 -17.03
C LEU A 156 5.97 2.61 -17.84
N TRP A 157 6.09 3.77 -17.22
CA TRP A 157 5.87 5.05 -17.89
C TRP A 157 7.01 5.34 -18.87
N LYS A 158 6.67 5.67 -20.13
CA LYS A 158 7.67 6.16 -21.08
C LYS A 158 8.22 7.51 -20.62
N LYS A 159 9.55 7.63 -20.66
CA LYS A 159 10.29 8.87 -20.45
C LYS A 159 10.79 9.39 -21.80
N THR A 160 10.71 10.70 -22.00
CA THR A 160 11.39 11.40 -23.10
C THR A 160 12.37 12.38 -22.45
N GLY A 161 13.65 12.02 -22.41
CA GLY A 161 14.65 12.75 -21.63
C GLY A 161 14.46 12.56 -20.11
N LYS A 162 14.65 13.63 -19.32
CA LYS A 162 14.51 13.61 -17.84
C LYS A 162 13.07 13.80 -17.33
N VAL A 163 12.09 13.99 -18.23
CA VAL A 163 10.68 14.27 -17.87
C VAL A 163 9.84 13.02 -18.10
N GLU A 164 8.93 12.72 -17.17
CA GLU A 164 7.93 11.64 -17.34
C GLU A 164 6.85 12.07 -18.35
N SER A 165 7.24 12.10 -19.63
CA SER A 165 6.43 12.55 -20.77
C SER A 165 5.13 11.77 -20.91
N GLY A 166 5.13 10.48 -20.57
CA GLY A 166 3.91 9.66 -20.56
C GLY A 166 2.83 10.19 -19.62
N LYS A 167 3.21 10.56 -18.38
CA LYS A 167 2.24 11.11 -17.40
C LYS A 167 1.71 12.46 -17.82
N ALA A 168 2.57 13.31 -18.38
CA ALA A 168 2.17 14.62 -18.89
C ALA A 168 1.16 14.50 -20.04
N ALA A 169 1.41 13.58 -20.99
CA ALA A 169 0.53 13.32 -22.12
C ALA A 169 -0.84 12.78 -21.69
N VAL A 170 -0.88 11.82 -20.75
CA VAL A 170 -2.15 11.33 -20.18
C VAL A 170 -2.90 12.45 -19.45
N GLY A 171 -2.20 13.28 -18.68
CA GLY A 171 -2.80 14.42 -17.99
C GLY A 171 -3.34 15.51 -18.94
N GLU A 172 -2.79 15.66 -20.13
CA GLU A 172 -3.31 16.54 -21.18
C GLU A 172 -4.52 15.95 -21.90
N ALA A 173 -4.45 14.66 -22.23
CA ALA A 173 -5.56 13.90 -22.81
C ALA A 173 -6.78 13.82 -21.87
N TRP A 174 -6.58 13.93 -20.56
CA TRP A 174 -7.67 14.08 -19.61
C TRP A 174 -8.28 15.47 -19.68
N ARG A 175 -7.46 16.52 -19.61
CA ARG A 175 -7.92 17.93 -19.62
C ARG A 175 -8.70 18.31 -20.88
N ASN A 176 -8.33 17.73 -22.02
CA ASN A 176 -8.99 17.99 -23.30
C ASN A 176 -10.16 17.04 -23.58
N GLY A 177 -10.53 16.16 -22.63
CA GLY A 177 -11.69 15.27 -22.73
C GLY A 177 -11.50 14.05 -23.63
N THR A 178 -10.30 13.81 -24.17
CA THR A 178 -10.03 12.69 -25.08
C THR A 178 -10.12 11.32 -24.37
N LEU A 179 -9.95 11.30 -23.04
CA LEU A 179 -10.04 10.09 -22.22
C LEU A 179 -11.47 9.75 -21.73
N THR A 180 -12.46 10.61 -22.00
CA THR A 180 -13.82 10.47 -21.44
C THR A 180 -14.49 9.14 -21.80
N GLY A 181 -14.31 8.65 -23.03
CA GLY A 181 -14.88 7.37 -23.46
C GLY A 181 -14.27 6.14 -22.77
N TYR A 182 -13.03 6.26 -22.30
CA TYR A 182 -12.30 5.22 -21.57
C TYR A 182 -12.56 5.26 -20.06
N MET A 183 -13.40 6.17 -19.58
CA MET A 183 -13.71 6.37 -18.16
C MET A 183 -15.20 6.23 -17.86
N ALA A 184 -15.99 5.75 -18.84
CA ALA A 184 -17.44 5.70 -18.73
C ALA A 184 -17.92 4.91 -17.51
N ALA A 185 -17.19 3.87 -17.09
CA ALA A 185 -17.49 3.09 -15.90
C ALA A 185 -17.40 3.89 -14.58
N LEU A 186 -16.67 5.01 -14.56
CA LEU A 186 -16.52 5.87 -13.38
C LEU A 186 -17.60 6.94 -13.27
N THR A 187 -18.22 7.29 -14.41
CA THR A 187 -19.27 8.30 -14.49
C THR A 187 -20.66 7.71 -14.68
N ALA A 188 -20.75 6.40 -14.94
CA ALA A 188 -21.99 5.65 -14.89
C ALA A 188 -22.55 5.65 -13.45
N ALA A 189 -23.83 5.99 -13.31
CA ALA A 189 -24.53 5.78 -12.05
C ALA A 189 -24.56 4.28 -11.74
N PRO A 190 -24.39 3.86 -10.46
CA PRO A 190 -24.52 2.45 -10.11
C PRO A 190 -25.93 1.99 -10.50
N GLU A 191 -26.02 0.96 -11.33
CA GLU A 191 -27.28 0.25 -11.57
C GLU A 191 -27.72 -0.32 -10.22
N GLU A 192 -28.83 0.19 -9.68
CA GLU A 192 -29.50 -0.41 -8.53
C GLU A 192 -29.87 -1.85 -8.90
N GLU A 193 -29.08 -2.78 -8.40
CA GLU A 193 -29.29 -4.21 -8.50
C GLU A 193 -30.64 -4.53 -7.84
N GLN A 194 -31.69 -4.61 -8.68
CA GLN A 194 -33.03 -5.06 -8.28
C GLN A 194 -32.90 -6.51 -7.82
N ALA A 195 -32.85 -6.69 -6.50
CA ALA A 195 -32.97 -7.98 -5.85
C ALA A 195 -34.34 -8.60 -6.19
N ALA A 196 -34.31 -9.77 -6.82
CA ALA A 196 -35.40 -10.72 -6.90
C ALA A 196 -34.98 -12.04 -6.25
#